data_AF-A0A6A8MBV0-F1
#
_entry.id   AF-A0A6A8MBV0-F1
#
_cell.length_a   1.000
_cell.length_b   1.000
_cell.length_c   1.000
_cell.angle_alpha   90.00
_cell.angle_beta   90.00
_cell.angle_gamma   90.00
#
_symmetry.space_group_name_H-M   'P 1'
#
loop_
_entity.id
_entity.type
_entity.pdbx_description
1 polymer ?
#
loop_
_entity_poly.entity_id
_entity_poly.type
_entity_poly.pdbx_seq_one_letter_code
_entity_poly.pdbx_strand_id
1 'polypeptide(L)' 'MTEVLPQFIQVKIDQAKKETAEEVTKKVTAKVTKDHLLNILKTTNLTPDKAMDLLGIPEADRPMYKELLKKK' A
#
# COMPACT_ATOMS: atom_id res chain seq x y z
N MET A 1 -19.12 20.86 -28.78
CA MET A 1 -19.75 21.31 -27.53
C MET A 1 -19.22 20.41 -26.43
N THR A 2 -18.44 20.93 -25.50
CA THR A 2 -18.00 20.15 -24.34
C THR A 2 -19.18 20.10 -23.39
N GLU A 3 -19.83 18.94 -23.26
CA GLU A 3 -20.91 18.77 -22.28
C GLU A 3 -20.30 18.93 -20.88
N VAL A 4 -20.44 20.13 -20.33
CA VAL A 4 -19.96 20.44 -18.99
C VAL A 4 -20.89 19.72 -18.03
N LEU A 5 -20.39 18.64 -17.42
CA LEU A 5 -21.14 17.87 -16.44
C LEU A 5 -21.63 18.82 -15.32
N PRO A 6 -22.87 18.66 -14.83
CA PRO A 6 -23.36 19.43 -13.70
C PRO A 6 -22.40 19.30 -12.52
N GLN A 7 -22.09 20.42 -11.85
CA GLN A 7 -21.10 20.47 -10.75
C GLN A 7 -21.33 19.38 -9.68
N PHE A 8 -22.59 19.03 -9.40
CA PHE A 8 -22.96 17.96 -8.47
C PHE A 8 -22.44 16.56 -8.89
N ILE A 9 -22.44 16.25 -10.19
CA ILE A 9 -21.91 14.99 -10.71
C ILE A 9 -20.38 15.00 -10.66
N GLN A 10 -19.75 16.15 -10.91
CA GLN A 10 -18.30 16.30 -10.87
C GLN A 10 -17.74 16.10 -9.45
N VAL A 11 -18.40 16.66 -8.42
CA VAL A 11 -18.02 16.45 -7.00
C VAL A 11 -18.06 14.97 -6.61
N LYS A 12 -19.08 14.22 -7.06
CA LYS A 12 -19.18 12.78 -6.79
C LYS A 12 -18.08 11.99 -7.48
N ILE A 13 -17.74 12.33 -8.72
CA ILE A 13 -16.65 11.70 -9.48
C ILE A 13 -15.31 11.99 -8.82
N ASP A 14 -15.06 13.22 -8.38
CA ASP A 14 -13.81 13.60 -7.72
C ASP A 14 -13.66 12.92 -6.35
N GLN A 15 -14.76 12.75 -5.61
CA GLN A 15 -14.77 11.97 -4.38
C GLN A 15 -14.48 10.48 -4.65
N ALA A 16 -15.13 9.87 -5.65
CA ALA A 16 -14.87 8.49 -6.03
C ALA A 16 -13.42 8.28 -6.50
N LYS A 17 -12.85 9.24 -7.24
CA LYS A 17 -11.43 9.25 -7.62
C LYS A 17 -10.51 9.32 -6.41
N LYS A 18 -10.84 10.18 -5.43
CA LYS A 18 -10.05 10.31 -4.20
C LYS A 18 -10.07 9.02 -3.37
N GLU A 19 -11.24 8.42 -3.19
CA GLU A 19 -11.39 7.13 -2.49
C GLU A 19 -10.64 6.01 -3.20
N THR A 20 -10.76 5.95 -4.54
CA THR A 20 -10.03 4.96 -5.36
C THR A 20 -8.52 5.18 -5.27
N ALA A 21 -8.05 6.42 -5.32
CA ALA A 21 -6.64 6.75 -5.21
C ALA A 21 -6.07 6.33 -3.84
N GLU A 22 -6.78 6.60 -2.75
CA GLU A 22 -6.36 6.17 -1.41
C GLU A 22 -6.29 4.64 -1.28
N GLU A 23 -7.25 3.91 -1.83
CA GLU A 23 -7.23 2.45 -1.83
C GLU A 23 -6.08 1.89 -2.67
N VAL A 24 -5.86 2.44 -3.87
CA VAL A 24 -4.77 2.05 -4.77
C VAL A 24 -3.42 2.35 -4.12
N THR A 25 -3.24 3.53 -3.52
CA THR A 25 -2.00 3.88 -2.81
C THR A 25 -1.73 2.90 -1.68
N LYS A 26 -2.73 2.56 -0.85
CA LYS A 26 -2.56 1.56 0.23
C LYS A 26 -2.14 0.20 -0.30
N LYS A 27 -2.79 -0.28 -1.36
CA LYS A 27 -2.44 -1.58 -2.00
C LYS A 27 -1.06 -1.57 -2.62
N VAL A 28 -0.69 -0.50 -3.33
CA VAL A 28 0.62 -0.37 -3.97
C VAL A 28 1.73 -0.28 -2.94
N THR A 29 1.56 0.55 -1.89
CA THR A 29 2.53 0.64 -0.80
C THR A 29 2.70 -0.71 -0.11
N ALA A 30 1.61 -1.41 0.23
CA ALA A 30 1.68 -2.74 0.85
C ALA A 30 2.44 -3.75 -0.02
N LYS A 31 2.22 -3.72 -1.35
CA LYS A 31 2.90 -4.60 -2.30
C LYS A 31 4.39 -4.28 -2.42
N VAL A 32 4.74 -3.00 -2.63
CA VAL A 32 6.14 -2.57 -2.78
C VAL A 32 6.95 -2.87 -1.52
N THR A 33 6.37 -2.63 -0.35
CA THR A 33 6.98 -2.95 0.95
C THR A 33 7.14 -4.47 1.13
N LYS A 34 6.14 -5.28 0.75
CA LYS A 34 6.24 -6.75 0.77
C LYS A 34 7.39 -7.22 -0.13
N ASP A 35 7.49 -6.69 -1.34
CA ASP A 35 8.53 -7.09 -2.30
C ASP A 35 9.92 -6.70 -1.80
N HIS A 36 10.07 -5.52 -1.18
CA HIS A 36 11.32 -5.11 -0.52
C HIS A 36 11.67 -6.03 0.65
N LEU A 37 10.72 -6.35 1.54
CA LEU A 37 10.92 -7.29 2.63
C LEU A 37 11.38 -8.65 2.10
N LEU A 38 10.72 -9.16 1.06
CA LEU A 38 11.05 -10.45 0.47
C LEU A 38 12.44 -10.43 -0.18
N ASN A 39 12.83 -9.31 -0.80
CA ASN A 39 14.15 -9.14 -1.36
C ASN A 39 15.22 -9.13 -0.27
N ILE A 40 15.02 -8.36 0.80
CA ILE A 40 15.94 -8.30 1.96
C ILE A 40 16.08 -9.68 2.61
N LEU A 41 14.98 -10.42 2.77
CA LEU A 41 14.99 -11.78 3.33
C LEU A 41 15.66 -12.81 2.41
N LYS A 42 15.70 -12.58 1.09
CA LYS A 42 16.37 -13.44 0.13
C LYS A 42 17.87 -13.13 0.02
N THR A 43 18.23 -11.85 0.03
CA THR A 43 19.62 -11.39 -0.09
C THR A 43 20.36 -11.45 1.24
N THR A 44 19.63 -11.39 2.35
CA THR A 44 20.18 -11.34 3.70
C THR A 44 19.47 -12.40 4.55
N ASN A 45 20.22 -13.19 5.31
CA ASN A 45 19.69 -14.12 6.32
C ASN A 45 19.15 -13.38 7.57
N LEU A 46 18.43 -12.28 7.36
CA LEU A 46 17.79 -11.50 8.41
C LEU A 46 16.43 -12.09 8.77
N THR A 47 15.99 -11.85 10.00
CA THR A 47 14.63 -12.18 10.42
C THR A 47 13.64 -11.16 9.83
N PRO A 48 12.38 -11.55 9.59
CA PRO A 48 11.34 -10.62 9.13
C PRO A 48 11.22 -9.37 10.00
N ASP A 49 11.36 -9.51 11.31
CA ASP A 49 11.29 -8.39 12.25
C ASP A 49 12.42 -7.38 12.03
N LYS A 50 13.66 -7.83 11.81
CA LYS A 50 14.79 -6.94 11.49
C LYS A 50 14.62 -6.28 10.12
N ALA A 51 14.10 -7.01 9.14
CA ALA A 51 13.83 -6.44 7.82
C ALA A 51 12.72 -5.36 7.88
N MET A 52 11.70 -5.54 8.72
CA MET A 52 10.66 -4.54 8.96
C MET A 52 11.21 -3.31 9.71
N ASP A 53 12.13 -3.51 10.64
CA ASP A 53 12.81 -2.43 11.36
C ASP A 53 13.68 -1.57 10.42
N LEU A 54 14.41 -2.21 9.50
CA LEU A 54 15.20 -1.53 8.47
C LEU A 54 14.34 -0.69 7.50
N LEU A 55 13.11 -1.13 7.23
CA LEU A 55 12.16 -0.39 6.41
C LEU A 55 11.38 0.67 7.20
N GLY A 56 11.65 0.82 8.50
CA GLY A 56 10.97 1.80 9.36
C GLY A 56 9.49 1.52 9.54
N ILE A 57 9.07 0.25 9.48
CA ILE A 57 7.65 -0.12 9.59
C ILE A 57 7.20 0.01 11.05
N PRO A 58 6.19 0.83 11.34
CA PRO A 58 5.65 0.99 12.69
C PRO A 58 5.15 -0.33 13.26
N GLU A 59 5.24 -0.50 14.57
CA GLU A 59 4.78 -1.73 15.24
C GLU A 59 3.30 -2.03 15.00
N ALA A 60 2.47 -0.99 14.82
CA ALA A 60 1.06 -1.10 14.49
C ALA A 60 0.80 -1.78 13.14
N ASP A 61 1.69 -1.58 12.17
CA ASP A 61 1.55 -2.11 10.81
C ASP A 61 2.28 -3.46 10.62
N ARG A 62 3.19 -3.83 11.55
CA ARG A 62 3.90 -5.12 11.52
C ARG A 62 2.96 -6.34 11.37
N PRO A 63 1.78 -6.44 12.02
CA PRO A 63 0.86 -7.55 11.84
C PRO A 63 0.40 -7.71 10.37
N MET A 64 0.06 -6.60 9.72
CA MET A 64 -0.37 -6.58 8.32
C MET A 64 0.73 -7.11 7.40
N TYR A 65 1.97 -6.65 7.57
CA TYR A 65 3.09 -7.11 6.76
C TYR A 65 3.48 -8.57 7.06
N LYS A 66 3.36 -9.03 8.31
CA LYS A 66 3.54 -10.44 8.67
C LYS A 66 2.51 -11.34 7.99
N GLU A 67 1.25 -10.94 7.93
CA GLU A 67 0.22 -11.68 7.18
C GLU A 67 0.51 -11.71 5.68
N LEU A 68 0.93 -10.57 5.11
CA LEU A 68 1.31 -10.46 3.71
C LEU A 68 2.50 -11.36 3.34
N LEU A 69 3.47 -11.52 4.25
CA LEU A 69 4.61 -12.44 4.09
C LEU A 69 4.22 -13.92 4.22
N LYS A 70 3.18 -14.24 5.02
CA LYS A 70 2.65 -15.61 5.17
C LYS A 70 1.86 -16.08 3.95
N LYS A 71 1.15 -15.17 3.26
CA LYS A 71 0.54 -15.44 1.95
C LYS A 71 1.64 -15.56 0.89
N LYS A 72 2.23 -16.75 0.84
CA LYS A 72 3.24 -17.15 -0.15
C LYS A 72 2.57 -17.60 -1.44
#